data_AF-A0A2D4SF52-F1
#
_entry.id   AF-A0A2D4SF52-F1
#
_cell.length_a   1.000
_cell.length_b   1.000
_cell.length_c   1.000
_cell.angle_alpha   90.00
_cell.angle_beta   90.00
_cell.angle_gamma   90.00
#
_symmetry.space_group_name_H-M   'P 1'
#
loop_
_entity.id
_entity.type
_entity.pdbx_description
1 polymer ?
#
loop_
_entity_poly.entity_id
_entity_poly.type
_entity_poly.pdbx_seq_one_letter_code
_entity_poly.pdbx_strand_id
1 'polypeptide(L)'
;MPARMHWALGAALALTLALAAMPAAQAQNQGFQKAGPGGAAAGGASPEMQALVGEYREVVQELARIRKKAMQANPELTEQQQAFQKMVQSEMVEAGFDAEARGPKLNQLAQQLKSEDLSEAKRTEITQEIQQNRMAFAKARQQALSQPEVQETASELQTAVVAAMKEQNGKTEQLLARLETIKSDLQSQMPQNTPG
;
A
#
# COMPACT_ATOMS: atom_id res chain seq x y z
N MET A 1 -21.24 27.71 24.17
CA MET A 1 -21.49 27.30 22.78
C MET A 1 -20.27 26.50 22.30
N PRO A 2 -20.38 25.21 21.95
CA PRO A 2 -19.23 24.46 21.43
C PRO A 2 -19.12 24.63 19.91
N ALA A 3 -18.01 25.19 19.44
CA ALA A 3 -17.65 25.18 18.03
C ALA A 3 -17.03 23.81 17.69
N ARG A 4 -17.79 23.00 16.97
CA ARG A 4 -17.33 21.77 16.31
C ARG A 4 -16.45 22.22 15.15
N MET A 5 -15.13 22.08 15.25
CA MET A 5 -14.25 22.18 14.09
C MET A 5 -14.11 20.80 13.46
N HIS A 6 -14.52 20.76 12.20
CA HIS A 6 -14.60 19.57 11.38
C HIS A 6 -13.17 19.14 11.05
N TRP A 7 -12.79 17.94 11.46
CA TRP A 7 -11.58 17.30 10.98
C TRP A 7 -11.77 17.05 9.48
N ALA A 8 -11.06 17.83 8.65
CA ALA A 8 -11.03 17.60 7.22
C ALA A 8 -10.42 16.22 6.98
N LEU A 9 -11.17 15.42 6.23
CA LEU A 9 -10.83 14.07 5.78
C LEU A 9 -9.38 14.02 5.27
N GLY A 10 -8.53 13.34 6.04
CA GLY A 10 -7.22 12.90 5.57
C GLY A 10 -7.41 11.93 4.42
N ALA A 11 -7.24 12.42 3.20
CA ALA A 11 -7.04 11.58 2.03
C ALA A 11 -5.64 10.94 2.15
N ALA A 12 -5.57 9.86 2.92
CA ALA A 12 -4.40 8.99 3.00
C ALA A 12 -4.14 8.41 1.60
N LEU A 13 -3.30 9.10 0.82
CA LEU A 13 -2.60 8.50 -0.29
C LEU A 13 -1.69 7.43 0.32
N ALA A 14 -2.20 6.21 0.38
CA ALA A 14 -1.42 5.01 0.68
C ALA A 14 -0.46 4.78 -0.50
N LEU A 15 0.58 5.61 -0.54
CA LEU A 15 1.65 5.59 -1.49
C LEU A 15 2.55 4.43 -1.07
N THR A 16 2.19 3.23 -1.51
CA THR A 16 2.93 2.00 -1.28
C THR A 16 4.37 2.18 -1.78
N LEU A 17 5.27 2.40 -0.83
CA LEU A 17 6.71 2.20 -0.98
C LEU A 17 6.96 0.70 -1.20
N ALA A 18 6.64 0.22 -2.40
CA ALA A 18 7.00 -1.12 -2.82
C ALA A 18 8.49 -1.14 -3.16
N LEU A 19 9.33 -1.42 -2.16
CA LEU A 19 10.70 -1.82 -2.36
C LEU A 19 10.71 -3.31 -2.74
N ALA A 20 10.63 -3.62 -4.04
CA ALA A 20 11.02 -4.93 -4.56
C ALA A 20 11.30 -4.85 -6.07
N ALA A 21 12.59 -4.67 -6.40
CA ALA A 21 13.10 -5.11 -7.68
C ALA A 21 13.12 -6.64 -7.68
N MET A 22 12.25 -7.27 -8.47
CA MET A 22 12.44 -8.65 -8.91
C MET A 22 12.32 -8.69 -10.43
N PRO A 23 13.34 -9.21 -11.14
CA PRO A 23 13.26 -9.38 -12.58
C PRO A 23 12.26 -10.49 -12.90
N ALA A 24 11.30 -10.16 -13.77
CA ALA A 24 10.37 -11.11 -14.37
C ALA A 24 11.13 -12.06 -15.31
N ALA A 25 11.57 -13.20 -14.77
CA ALA A 25 11.96 -14.35 -15.56
C ALA A 25 10.93 -15.46 -15.38
N GLN A 26 10.13 -15.66 -16.43
CA GLN A 26 9.49 -16.92 -16.82
C GLN A 26 8.85 -17.78 -15.70
N ALA A 27 7.56 -17.55 -15.45
CA ALA A 27 6.66 -18.62 -15.04
C ALA A 27 5.54 -18.71 -16.08
N GLN A 28 5.88 -19.29 -17.22
CA GLN A 28 4.98 -19.62 -18.30
C GLN A 28 4.14 -20.83 -17.87
N ASN A 29 2.85 -20.57 -17.67
CA ASN A 29 1.74 -21.44 -18.05
C ASN A 29 1.77 -22.89 -17.53
N GLN A 30 1.13 -23.15 -16.40
CA GLN A 30 0.32 -24.37 -16.16
C GLN A 30 -0.46 -24.25 -14.84
N GLY A 31 -1.78 -24.43 -14.90
CA GLY A 31 -2.55 -24.94 -13.75
C GLY A 31 -3.41 -23.98 -12.94
N PHE A 32 -4.27 -23.16 -13.58
CA PHE A 32 -5.45 -22.59 -12.90
C PHE A 32 -6.74 -23.14 -13.51
N GLN A 33 -6.98 -24.43 -13.33
CA GLN A 33 -8.30 -25.07 -13.43
C GLN A 33 -8.43 -26.16 -12.36
N LYS A 34 -8.93 -25.83 -11.16
CA LYS A 34 -10.02 -26.56 -10.48
C LYS A 34 -10.39 -25.97 -9.11
N ALA A 35 -11.60 -25.40 -9.09
CA ALA A 35 -12.64 -25.53 -8.07
C ALA A 35 -12.32 -25.32 -6.57
N GLY A 36 -12.86 -24.22 -6.03
CA GLY A 36 -13.47 -24.17 -4.70
C GLY A 36 -14.88 -23.57 -4.82
N PRO A 37 -15.95 -24.21 -4.30
CA PRO A 37 -17.29 -23.65 -4.30
C PRO A 37 -17.46 -22.74 -3.07
N GLY A 38 -17.18 -21.46 -3.25
CA GLY A 38 -17.45 -20.39 -2.27
C GLY A 38 -17.83 -19.14 -3.04
N GLY A 39 -19.13 -18.90 -3.18
CA GLY A 39 -19.69 -17.84 -4.00
C GLY A 39 -19.38 -16.43 -3.49
N ALA A 40 -18.87 -15.61 -4.40
CA ALA A 40 -19.14 -14.18 -4.49
C ALA A 40 -18.85 -13.74 -5.94
N ALA A 41 -19.93 -13.51 -6.69
CA ALA A 41 -20.01 -12.75 -7.93
C ALA A 41 -18.87 -12.92 -8.97
N ALA A 42 -18.97 -13.97 -9.79
CA ALA A 42 -18.62 -13.83 -11.21
C ALA A 42 -19.74 -13.07 -11.94
N GLY A 43 -20.05 -11.86 -11.48
CA GLY A 43 -20.74 -10.87 -12.29
C GLY A 43 -19.68 -10.24 -13.17
N GLY A 44 -19.71 -10.50 -14.48
CA GLY A 44 -18.74 -9.92 -15.40
C GLY A 44 -18.71 -8.40 -15.22
N ALA A 45 -17.53 -7.84 -14.91
CA ALA A 45 -17.35 -6.40 -14.86
C ALA A 45 -17.90 -5.79 -16.15
N SER A 46 -18.76 -4.77 -16.04
CA SER A 46 -19.33 -4.09 -17.21
C SER A 46 -18.20 -3.61 -18.13
N PRO A 47 -18.43 -3.49 -19.45
CA PRO A 47 -17.45 -2.90 -20.36
C PRO A 47 -16.96 -1.52 -19.90
N GLU A 48 -17.83 -0.74 -19.25
CA GLU A 48 -17.52 0.56 -18.66
C GLU A 48 -16.57 0.43 -17.46
N MET A 49 -16.81 -0.53 -16.56
CA MET A 49 -15.89 -0.81 -15.45
C MET A 49 -14.52 -1.26 -15.97
N GLN A 50 -14.48 -2.09 -17.02
CA GLN A 50 -13.22 -2.52 -17.62
C GLN A 50 -12.44 -1.35 -18.22
N ALA A 51 -13.13 -0.43 -18.90
CA ALA A 51 -12.52 0.79 -19.44
C ALA A 51 -11.96 1.69 -18.33
N LEU A 52 -12.72 1.93 -17.25
CA LEU A 52 -12.27 2.72 -16.09
C LEU A 52 -11.07 2.09 -15.39
N VAL A 53 -11.03 0.76 -15.26
CA VAL A 53 -9.86 0.05 -14.70
C VAL A 53 -8.65 0.19 -15.61
N GLY A 54 -8.84 0.16 -16.94
CA GLY A 54 -7.77 0.42 -17.90
C GLY A 54 -7.18 1.82 -17.73
N GLU A 55 -8.05 2.82 -17.71
CA GLU A 55 -7.66 4.22 -17.55
C GLU A 55 -7.01 4.49 -16.19
N TYR A 56 -7.55 3.92 -15.11
CA TYR A 56 -6.95 3.98 -13.78
C TYR A 56 -5.48 3.56 -13.80
N ARG A 57 -5.17 2.45 -14.48
CA ARG A 57 -3.80 1.92 -14.57
C ARG A 57 -2.90 2.89 -15.35
N GLU A 58 -3.37 3.44 -16.45
CA GLU A 58 -2.61 4.41 -17.26
C GLU A 58 -2.29 5.67 -16.47
N VAL A 59 -3.29 6.25 -15.80
CA VAL A 59 -3.13 7.46 -14.97
C VAL A 59 -2.15 7.20 -13.81
N VAL A 60 -2.29 6.08 -13.10
CA VAL A 60 -1.39 5.72 -12.00
C VAL A 60 0.04 5.50 -12.49
N GLN A 61 0.23 4.88 -13.66
CA GLN A 61 1.56 4.70 -14.26
C GLN A 61 2.20 6.04 -14.66
N GLU A 62 1.41 6.96 -15.22
CA GLU A 62 1.89 8.30 -15.58
C GLU A 62 2.31 9.08 -14.33
N LEU A 63 1.45 9.11 -13.31
CA LEU A 63 1.75 9.75 -12.01
C LEU A 63 3.00 9.14 -11.35
N ALA A 64 3.18 7.82 -11.41
CA ALA A 64 4.38 7.17 -10.91
C ALA A 64 5.65 7.60 -11.67
N ARG A 65 5.57 7.73 -13.00
CA ARG A 65 6.69 8.21 -13.82
C ARG A 65 7.03 9.67 -13.52
N ILE A 66 6.02 10.53 -13.35
CA ILE A 66 6.21 11.93 -12.97
C ILE A 66 6.84 12.01 -11.58
N ARG A 67 6.29 11.28 -10.60
CA ARG A 67 6.84 11.23 -9.24
C ARG A 67 8.30 10.80 -9.25
N LYS A 68 8.67 9.75 -9.99
CA LYS A 68 10.07 9.32 -10.09
C LYS A 68 10.98 10.47 -10.56
N LYS A 69 10.57 11.21 -11.60
CA LYS A 69 11.33 12.36 -12.10
C LYS A 69 11.40 13.49 -11.07
N ALA A 70 10.28 13.79 -10.40
CA ALA A 70 10.21 14.80 -9.35
C ALA A 70 11.16 14.47 -8.19
N MET A 71 11.18 13.21 -7.72
CA MET A 71 12.11 12.76 -6.68
C MET A 71 13.58 12.82 -7.13
N GLN A 72 13.87 12.54 -8.40
CA GLN A 72 15.23 12.65 -8.95
C GLN A 72 15.70 14.11 -9.05
N ALA A 73 14.78 15.03 -9.34
CA ALA A 73 15.07 16.46 -9.43
C ALA A 73 15.13 17.14 -8.05
N ASN A 74 14.54 16.55 -7.01
CA ASN A 74 14.42 17.12 -5.67
C ASN A 74 15.03 16.16 -4.62
N PRO A 75 16.36 16.20 -4.40
CA PRO A 75 17.02 15.30 -3.44
C PRO A 75 16.49 15.47 -2.00
N GLU A 76 16.07 16.68 -1.63
CA GLU A 76 15.45 16.97 -0.32
C GLU A 76 14.20 16.12 -0.05
N LEU A 77 13.40 15.81 -1.08
CA LEU A 77 12.24 14.91 -0.91
C LEU A 77 12.65 13.49 -0.55
N THR A 78 13.83 13.04 -1.00
CA THR A 78 14.38 11.74 -0.63
C THR A 78 14.79 11.75 0.84
N GLU A 79 15.40 12.84 1.31
CA GLU A 79 15.77 13.00 2.72
C GLU A 79 14.53 13.05 3.62
N GLN A 80 13.52 13.85 3.27
CA GLN A 80 12.25 13.90 3.99
C GLN A 80 11.56 12.53 4.04
N GLN A 81 11.59 11.78 2.93
CA GLN A 81 11.05 10.43 2.89
C GLN A 81 11.80 9.46 3.81
N GLN A 82 13.13 9.55 3.89
CA GLN A 82 13.93 8.73 4.81
C GLN A 82 13.70 9.12 6.27
N ALA A 83 13.59 10.42 6.56
CA ALA A 83 13.27 10.92 7.90
C ALA A 83 11.90 10.41 8.36
N PHE A 84 10.88 10.50 7.50
CA PHE A 84 9.55 9.94 7.77
C PHE A 84 9.59 8.42 8.03
N GLN A 85 10.34 7.65 7.24
CA GLN A 85 10.48 6.21 7.46
C GLN A 85 11.12 5.88 8.82
N LYS A 86 12.16 6.63 9.21
CA LYS A 86 12.82 6.47 10.52
C LYS A 86 11.90 6.83 11.68
N MET A 87 11.11 7.90 11.53
CA MET A 87 10.11 8.30 12.52
C MET A 87 9.08 7.18 12.72
N VAL A 88 8.46 6.68 11.64
CA VAL A 88 7.50 5.57 11.72
C VAL A 88 8.13 4.31 12.35
N GLN A 89 9.38 4.01 12.01
CA GLN A 89 10.09 2.89 12.60
C GLN A 89 10.32 3.07 14.10
N SER A 90 10.74 4.25 14.55
CA SER A 90 10.92 4.58 15.96
C SER A 90 9.60 4.38 16.72
N GLU A 91 8.52 4.91 16.18
CA GLU A 91 7.18 4.78 16.74
C GLU A 91 6.69 3.33 16.80
N MET A 92 7.07 2.50 15.82
CA MET A 92 6.78 1.07 15.86
C MET A 92 7.57 0.35 16.96
N VAL A 93 8.82 0.73 17.19
CA VAL A 93 9.65 0.20 18.30
C VAL A 93 9.01 0.57 19.64
N GLU A 94 8.58 1.81 19.80
CA GLU A 94 7.86 2.27 21.00
C GLU A 94 6.52 1.54 21.20
N ALA A 95 5.84 1.20 20.10
CA ALA A 95 4.64 0.35 20.12
C ALA A 95 4.94 -1.15 20.37
N GLY A 96 6.21 -1.52 20.66
CA GLY A 96 6.63 -2.88 21.02
C GLY A 96 7.00 -3.77 19.83
N PHE A 97 7.16 -3.20 18.64
CA PHE A 97 7.56 -3.94 17.44
C PHE A 97 8.85 -3.38 16.81
N ASP A 98 9.96 -4.04 17.12
CA ASP A 98 11.22 -3.82 16.42
C ASP A 98 11.31 -4.73 15.17
N ALA A 99 11.16 -4.11 14.00
CA ALA A 99 11.25 -4.82 12.72
C ALA A 99 12.67 -5.28 12.38
N GLU A 100 13.70 -4.53 12.80
CA GLU A 100 15.10 -4.84 12.49
C GLU A 100 15.56 -6.04 13.31
N ALA A 101 15.25 -6.06 14.60
CA ALA A 101 15.57 -7.20 15.47
C ALA A 101 14.84 -8.49 15.05
N ARG A 102 13.63 -8.39 14.51
CA ARG A 102 12.80 -9.54 14.12
C ARG A 102 13.05 -10.04 12.70
N GLY A 103 13.61 -9.22 11.83
CA GLY A 103 13.85 -9.52 10.42
C GLY A 103 14.58 -10.84 10.16
N PRO A 104 15.74 -11.11 10.82
CA PRO A 104 16.49 -12.36 10.63
C PRO A 104 15.66 -13.61 10.93
N LYS A 105 14.89 -13.58 12.03
CA LYS A 105 14.03 -14.69 12.44
C LYS A 105 12.91 -14.93 11.42
N LEU A 106 12.25 -13.87 10.95
CA LEU A 106 11.21 -13.98 9.93
C LEU A 106 11.74 -14.53 8.60
N ASN A 107 12.95 -14.11 8.19
CA ASN A 107 13.60 -14.65 7.01
C ASN A 107 13.92 -16.15 7.18
N GLN A 108 14.43 -16.54 8.33
CA GLN A 108 14.68 -17.95 8.65
C GLN A 108 13.41 -18.80 8.59
N LEU A 109 12.32 -18.34 9.21
CA LEU A 109 11.01 -19.03 9.17
C LEU A 109 10.49 -19.16 7.74
N ALA A 110 10.62 -18.12 6.92
CA ALA A 110 10.23 -18.16 5.51
C ALA A 110 11.07 -19.13 4.67
N GLN A 111 12.36 -19.28 4.98
CA GLN A 111 13.23 -20.27 4.33
C GLN A 111 12.85 -21.69 4.74
N GLN A 112 12.56 -21.93 6.02
CA GLN A 112 12.14 -23.24 6.51
C GLN A 112 10.84 -23.73 5.86
N LEU A 113 9.87 -22.83 5.60
CA LEU A 113 8.64 -23.20 4.90
C LEU A 113 8.84 -23.68 3.45
N LYS A 114 9.94 -23.27 2.81
CA LYS A 114 10.30 -23.70 1.44
C LYS A 114 10.94 -25.09 1.42
N SER A 115 11.34 -25.62 2.57
CA SER A 115 11.89 -26.97 2.67
C SER A 115 10.80 -28.02 2.41
N GLU A 116 11.12 -29.02 1.60
CA GLU A 116 10.21 -30.14 1.29
C GLU A 116 10.16 -31.16 2.45
N ASP A 117 11.24 -31.27 3.24
CA ASP A 117 11.37 -32.21 4.36
C ASP A 117 10.70 -31.75 5.67
N LEU A 118 9.87 -30.70 5.63
CA LEU A 118 9.27 -30.13 6.83
C LEU A 118 8.02 -30.93 7.23
N SER A 119 7.98 -31.43 8.47
CA SER A 119 6.78 -32.08 8.99
C SER A 119 5.59 -31.12 9.05
N GLU A 120 4.37 -31.65 8.89
CA GLU A 120 3.14 -30.84 8.93
C GLU A 120 2.99 -30.07 10.25
N ALA A 121 3.31 -30.70 11.38
CA ALA A 121 3.29 -30.03 12.68
C ALA A 121 4.23 -28.81 12.72
N LYS A 122 5.45 -28.94 12.16
CA LYS A 122 6.40 -27.84 12.12
C LYS A 122 5.97 -26.75 11.12
N ARG A 123 5.35 -27.15 10.00
CA ARG A 123 4.76 -26.24 9.03
C ARG A 123 3.66 -25.38 9.66
N THR A 124 2.79 -26.00 10.47
CA THR A 124 1.75 -25.30 11.22
C THR A 124 2.34 -24.31 12.22
N GLU A 125 3.31 -24.73 13.03
CA GLU A 125 3.99 -23.87 14.02
C GLU A 125 4.61 -22.63 13.38
N ILE A 126 5.42 -22.82 12.33
CA ILE A 126 6.06 -21.72 11.61
C ILE A 126 5.03 -20.78 11.00
N THR A 127 3.96 -21.33 10.41
CA THR A 127 2.87 -20.53 9.85
C THR A 127 2.20 -19.67 10.92
N GLN A 128 1.89 -20.25 12.09
CA GLN A 128 1.31 -19.51 13.20
C GLN A 128 2.24 -18.38 13.68
N GLU A 129 3.53 -18.64 13.81
CA GLU A 129 4.50 -17.63 14.23
C GLU A 129 4.62 -16.46 13.23
N ILE A 130 4.63 -16.74 11.94
CA ILE A 130 4.61 -15.70 10.90
C ILE A 130 3.31 -14.89 10.99
N GLN A 131 2.16 -15.53 11.18
CA GLN A 131 0.88 -14.83 11.30
C GLN A 131 0.83 -13.92 12.54
N GLN A 132 1.33 -14.39 13.68
CA GLN A 132 1.43 -13.58 14.89
C GLN A 132 2.32 -12.35 14.70
N ASN A 133 3.48 -12.52 14.04
CA ASN A 133 4.36 -11.40 13.73
C ASN A 133 3.70 -10.40 12.76
N ARG A 134 2.95 -10.88 11.76
CA ARG A 134 2.19 -10.01 10.85
C ARG A 134 1.13 -9.19 11.58
N MET A 135 0.40 -9.80 12.51
CA MET A 135 -0.59 -9.10 13.34
C MET A 135 0.07 -8.05 14.23
N ALA A 136 1.18 -8.40 14.89
CA ALA A 136 1.93 -7.46 15.73
C ALA A 136 2.49 -6.29 14.92
N PHE A 137 3.06 -6.55 13.74
CA PHE A 137 3.52 -5.52 12.81
C PHE A 137 2.39 -4.58 12.39
N ALA A 138 1.24 -5.13 11.98
CA ALA A 138 0.11 -4.33 11.53
C ALA A 138 -0.41 -3.42 12.64
N LYS A 139 -0.52 -3.94 13.87
CA LYS A 139 -0.94 -3.16 15.06
C LYS A 139 0.06 -2.04 15.36
N ALA A 140 1.36 -2.36 15.44
CA ALA A 140 2.38 -1.36 15.73
C ALA A 140 2.45 -0.28 14.65
N ARG A 141 2.38 -0.67 13.37
CA ARG A 141 2.33 0.29 12.26
C ARG A 141 1.09 1.18 12.34
N GLN A 142 -0.08 0.63 12.65
CA GLN A 142 -1.30 1.43 12.81
C GLN A 142 -1.15 2.43 13.94
N GLN A 143 -0.60 2.02 15.09
CA GLN A 143 -0.35 2.89 16.23
C GLN A 143 0.65 4.00 15.89
N ALA A 144 1.76 3.66 15.22
CA ALA A 144 2.76 4.63 14.76
C ALA A 144 2.13 5.66 13.82
N LEU A 145 1.37 5.22 12.82
CA LEU A 145 0.68 6.12 11.87
C LEU A 145 -0.47 6.92 12.50
N SER A 146 -0.91 6.56 13.71
CA SER A 146 -1.93 7.30 14.45
C SER A 146 -1.33 8.42 15.30
N GLN A 147 0.00 8.51 15.43
CA GLN A 147 0.63 9.59 16.18
C GLN A 147 0.45 10.92 15.44
N PRO A 148 0.10 12.02 16.16
CA PRO A 148 -0.12 13.32 15.54
C PRO A 148 1.07 13.82 14.72
N GLU A 149 2.29 13.69 15.25
CA GLU A 149 3.52 14.14 14.58
C GLU A 149 3.80 13.34 13.29
N VAL A 150 3.51 12.04 13.30
CA VAL A 150 3.62 11.19 12.11
C VAL A 150 2.60 11.60 11.06
N GLN A 151 1.37 11.94 11.46
CA GLN A 151 0.33 12.40 10.55
C GLN A 151 0.67 13.76 9.91
N GLU A 152 1.18 14.68 10.71
CA GLU A 152 1.64 16.00 10.25
C GLU A 152 2.77 15.84 9.23
N THR A 153 3.82 15.10 9.58
CA THR A 153 4.96 14.84 8.69
C THR A 153 4.53 14.12 7.40
N ALA A 154 3.59 13.19 7.49
CA ALA A 154 3.03 12.51 6.31
C ALA A 154 2.30 13.49 5.38
N SER A 155 1.52 14.42 5.94
CA SER A 155 0.79 15.45 5.19
C SER A 155 1.75 16.43 4.50
N GLU A 156 2.78 16.87 5.22
CA GLU A 156 3.82 17.76 4.67
C GLU A 156 4.57 17.09 3.52
N LEU A 157 5.04 15.86 3.71
CA LEU A 157 5.73 15.10 2.67
C LEU A 157 4.83 14.86 1.45
N GLN A 158 3.56 14.53 1.66
CA GLN A 158 2.60 14.38 0.56
C GLN A 158 2.44 15.68 -0.23
N THR A 159 2.28 16.80 0.46
CA THR A 159 2.14 18.12 -0.16
C THR A 159 3.39 18.50 -0.95
N ALA A 160 4.57 18.30 -0.37
CA ALA A 160 5.85 18.57 -1.02
C ALA A 160 6.06 17.71 -2.28
N VAL A 161 5.73 16.42 -2.21
CA VAL A 161 5.81 15.52 -3.37
C VAL A 161 4.85 15.96 -4.48
N VAL A 162 3.61 16.33 -4.15
CA VAL A 162 2.64 16.79 -5.16
C VAL A 162 3.09 18.11 -5.78
N ALA A 163 3.60 19.05 -4.99
CA ALA A 163 4.16 20.30 -5.49
C ALA A 163 5.29 20.05 -6.49
N ALA A 164 6.27 19.22 -6.12
CA ALA A 164 7.37 18.84 -7.00
C ALA A 164 6.90 18.10 -8.26
N MET A 165 5.84 17.27 -8.17
CA MET A 165 5.24 16.64 -9.35
C MET A 165 4.60 17.67 -10.28
N LYS A 166 3.91 18.69 -9.74
CA LYS A 166 3.31 19.77 -10.54
C LYS A 166 4.37 20.61 -11.23
N GLU A 167 5.46 20.95 -10.54
CA GLU A 167 6.62 21.64 -11.12
C GLU A 167 7.30 20.80 -12.21
N GLN A 168 7.45 19.50 -11.97
CA GLN A 168 8.08 18.58 -12.92
C GLN A 168 7.24 18.37 -14.19
N ASN A 169 5.91 18.44 -14.09
CA ASN A 169 5.00 18.19 -15.21
C ASN A 169 3.66 18.95 -15.06
N GLY A 170 3.36 19.82 -16.02
CA GLY A 170 2.11 20.60 -16.03
C GLY A 170 0.81 19.78 -16.16
N LYS A 171 0.88 18.51 -16.56
CA LYS A 171 -0.27 17.60 -16.61
C LYS A 171 -0.58 16.94 -15.26
N THR A 172 0.29 17.07 -14.27
CA THR A 172 0.12 16.41 -12.96
C THR A 172 -1.24 16.71 -12.34
N GLU A 173 -1.67 17.97 -12.38
CA GLU A 173 -2.96 18.38 -11.81
C GLU A 173 -4.14 17.72 -12.51
N GLN A 174 -4.11 17.66 -13.85
CA GLN A 174 -5.14 17.00 -14.65
C GLN A 174 -5.19 15.49 -14.36
N LEU A 175 -4.03 14.84 -14.23
CA LEU A 175 -3.94 13.42 -13.93
C LEU A 175 -4.44 13.09 -12.52
N LEU A 176 -4.14 13.94 -11.53
CA LEU A 176 -4.65 13.79 -10.17
C LEU A 176 -6.18 13.95 -10.13
N ALA A 177 -6.71 15.00 -10.76
CA ALA A 177 -8.16 15.20 -10.87
C ALA A 177 -8.84 14.00 -11.57
N ARG A 178 -8.23 13.49 -12.65
CA ARG A 178 -8.75 12.32 -13.37
C ARG A 178 -8.75 11.06 -12.50
N LEU A 179 -7.70 10.85 -11.71
CA LEU A 179 -7.62 9.74 -10.77
C LEU A 179 -8.75 9.78 -9.72
N GLU A 180 -9.10 10.98 -9.23
CA GLU A 180 -10.20 11.16 -8.28
C GLU A 180 -11.56 10.85 -8.92
N THR A 181 -11.80 11.33 -10.15
CA THR A 181 -13.02 10.99 -10.90
C THR A 181 -13.17 9.49 -11.11
N ILE A 182 -12.10 8.81 -11.58
CA ILE A 182 -12.14 7.37 -11.81
C ILE A 182 -12.44 6.59 -10.53
N LYS A 183 -11.88 7.01 -9.38
CA LYS A 183 -12.17 6.38 -8.09
C LYS A 183 -13.64 6.54 -7.69
N SER A 184 -14.20 7.73 -7.89
CA SER A 184 -15.61 7.99 -7.63
C SER A 184 -16.50 7.10 -8.51
N ASP A 185 -16.22 7.04 -9.81
CA ASP A 185 -17.01 6.27 -10.77
C ASP A 185 -16.95 4.75 -10.48
N LEU A 186 -15.77 4.24 -10.12
CA LEU A 186 -15.60 2.85 -9.72
C LEU A 186 -16.38 2.53 -8.43
N GLN A 187 -16.38 3.44 -7.45
CA GLN A 187 -17.12 3.26 -6.20
C GLN A 187 -18.64 3.26 -6.43
N SER A 188 -19.14 4.10 -7.34
CA SER A 188 -20.57 4.13 -7.72
C SER A 188 -21.02 2.87 -8.46
N GLN A 189 -20.11 2.21 -9.18
CA GLN A 189 -20.41 0.99 -9.93
C GLN A 189 -20.26 -0.29 -9.11
N MET A 190 -19.61 -0.25 -7.94
CA MET A 190 -19.62 -1.40 -7.03
C MET A 190 -21.03 -1.56 -6.44
N PRO A 191 -21.70 -2.71 -6.62
CA PRO A 191 -22.99 -2.95 -6.02
C PRO A 191 -22.84 -2.79 -4.50
N GLN A 192 -23.57 -1.83 -3.93
CA GLN A 192 -23.67 -1.68 -2.48
C GLN A 192 -24.40 -2.92 -1.94
N ASN A 193 -23.65 -3.93 -1.55
CA ASN A 193 -24.15 -4.99 -0.69
C ASN A 193 -24.41 -4.37 0.70
N THR A 194 -25.50 -3.61 0.83
CA THR A 194 -26.09 -3.28 2.12
C THR A 194 -26.79 -4.55 2.63
N PRO A 195 -26.30 -5.22 3.69
CA PRO A 195 -27.10 -6.23 4.37
C PRO A 195 -28.32 -5.53 4.97
N GLY A 196 -29.52 -5.94 4.53
CA GLY A 196 -30.80 -5.58 5.15
C GLY A 196 -31.10 -6.42 6.37
#